data_AF-G1NM89-F1
#
_entry.id   AF-G1NM89-F1
#
_cell.length_a   1.000
_cell.length_b   1.000
_cell.length_c   1.000
_cell.angle_alpha   90.00
_cell.angle_beta   90.00
_cell.angle_gamma   90.00
#
_symmetry.space_group_name_H-M   'P 1'
#
loop_
_entity.id
_entity.type
_entity.pdbx_description
1 polymer ?
#
loop_
_entity_poly.entity_id
_entity_poly.type
_entity_poly.pdbx_seq_one_letter_code
_entity_poly.pdbx_strand_id
1 'polypeptide(L)'
;MELLCCEVDPMRRALPDPSLLYDDRVLHNLLTIEERYLPQCSYFKCVQKDIQPFMRRMVATWMLEVCEEQKCEEEVFPLAMNYLDRFLAVVPTRKCHLQLLGAVCMFLASKLKETIPLTAEKLCIYTDNSIKPQELLRHPRD
;
A
#
# COMPACT_ATOMS: atom_id res chain seq x y z
N MET A 1 -1.99 40.41 26.03
CA MET A 1 -3.07 39.41 26.22
C MET A 1 -3.09 38.61 24.93
N GLU A 2 -2.83 37.31 25.07
CA GLU A 2 -2.23 36.43 24.07
C GLU A 2 -3.01 36.38 22.76
N LEU A 3 -2.34 36.77 21.66
CA LEU A 3 -2.73 36.37 20.33
C LEU A 3 -2.62 34.85 20.30
N LEU A 4 -3.75 34.14 20.25
CA LEU A 4 -3.79 32.71 20.02
C LEU A 4 -3.09 32.41 18.69
N CYS A 5 -1.83 32.01 18.77
CA CYS A 5 -1.16 31.25 17.72
C CYS A 5 -1.84 29.90 17.62
N CYS A 6 -2.99 29.83 16.94
CA CYS A 6 -3.47 28.59 16.37
C CYS A 6 -2.57 28.27 15.17
N GLU A 7 -1.38 27.74 15.42
CA GLU A 7 -0.71 26.89 14.44
C GLU A 7 -1.58 25.64 14.32
N VAL A 8 -2.58 25.75 13.46
CA VAL A 8 -3.44 24.63 13.08
C VAL A 8 -2.53 23.61 12.42
N ASP A 9 -2.52 22.40 12.96
CA ASP A 9 -1.88 21.22 12.37
C ASP A 9 -2.01 21.28 10.83
N PRO A 10 -0.90 21.26 10.06
CA PRO A 10 -0.92 21.54 8.61
C PRO A 10 -1.63 20.45 7.79
N MET A 11 -2.11 19.39 8.42
CA MET A 11 -2.75 18.28 7.73
C MET A 11 -4.17 18.64 7.27
N ARG A 12 -4.28 19.04 6.00
CA ARG A 12 -5.54 19.36 5.32
C ARG A 12 -6.40 18.10 5.14
N ARG A 13 -7.23 17.77 6.14
CA ARG A 13 -8.25 16.72 6.00
C ARG A 13 -9.54 17.27 5.41
N ALA A 14 -10.16 16.50 4.54
CA ALA A 14 -11.52 16.78 4.08
C ALA A 14 -12.52 16.60 5.24
N LEU A 15 -13.59 17.39 5.23
CA LEU A 15 -14.72 17.17 6.16
C LEU A 15 -15.45 15.86 5.78
N PRO A 16 -16.01 15.15 6.76
CA PRO A 16 -16.84 13.97 6.48
C PRO A 16 -18.02 14.33 5.57
N ASP A 17 -18.17 13.64 4.44
CA ASP A 17 -19.30 13.82 3.53
C ASP A 17 -20.51 12.97 4.02
N PRO A 18 -21.62 13.60 4.46
CA PRO A 18 -22.80 12.86 4.93
C PRO A 18 -23.40 11.95 3.85
N SER A 19 -23.30 12.32 2.58
CA SER A 19 -23.81 11.53 1.47
C SER A 19 -22.97 10.27 1.26
N LEU A 20 -21.68 10.34 1.55
CA LEU A 20 -20.78 9.18 1.49
C LEU A 20 -21.04 8.22 2.66
N LEU A 21 -21.37 8.76 3.85
CA LEU A 21 -21.42 7.99 5.09
C LEU A 21 -22.81 7.42 5.44
N TYR A 22 -23.89 8.09 5.04
CA TYR A 22 -25.25 7.74 5.47
C TYR A 22 -26.16 7.25 4.33
N ASP A 23 -25.69 7.29 3.09
CA ASP A 23 -26.46 6.77 1.95
C ASP A 23 -26.17 5.27 1.75
N ASP A 24 -27.19 4.43 1.96
CA ASP A 24 -27.11 2.98 1.77
C ASP A 24 -26.63 2.58 0.37
N ARG A 25 -26.88 3.42 -0.65
CA ARG A 25 -26.42 3.17 -2.02
C ARG A 25 -24.90 3.12 -2.10
N VAL A 26 -24.20 3.92 -1.29
CA VAL A 26 -22.74 3.93 -1.26
C VAL A 26 -22.22 2.62 -0.71
N LEU A 27 -22.76 2.14 0.41
CA LEU A 27 -22.38 0.85 0.98
C LEU A 27 -22.65 -0.29 -0.01
N HIS A 28 -23.83 -0.31 -0.63
CA HIS A 28 -24.17 -1.32 -1.63
C HIS A 28 -23.21 -1.31 -2.83
N ASN A 29 -22.83 -0.12 -3.32
CA ASN A 29 -21.85 0.03 -4.38
C ASN A 29 -20.46 -0.48 -3.94
N LEU A 30 -20.00 -0.12 -2.75
CA LEU A 30 -18.71 -0.56 -2.22
C LEU A 30 -18.64 -2.10 -2.12
N LEU A 31 -19.68 -2.74 -1.58
CA LEU A 31 -19.78 -4.20 -1.49
C LEU A 31 -19.79 -4.86 -2.89
N THR A 32 -20.52 -4.29 -3.84
CA THR A 32 -20.56 -4.81 -5.23
C THR A 32 -19.19 -4.71 -5.91
N ILE A 33 -18.44 -3.66 -5.61
CA ILE A 33 -17.13 -3.42 -6.21
C ILE A 33 -16.05 -4.29 -5.57
N GLU A 34 -16.17 -4.65 -4.29
CA GLU A 34 -15.22 -5.46 -3.52
C GLU A 34 -14.81 -6.75 -4.26
N GLU A 35 -15.76 -7.42 -4.91
CA GLU A 35 -15.53 -8.66 -5.66
C GLU A 35 -14.44 -8.52 -6.73
N ARG A 36 -14.27 -7.33 -7.32
CA ARG A 36 -13.26 -7.05 -8.35
C ARG A 36 -11.84 -6.96 -7.80
N TYR A 37 -11.70 -6.77 -6.50
CA TYR A 37 -10.44 -6.52 -5.81
C TYR A 37 -10.00 -7.66 -4.90
N LEU A 38 -10.79 -8.75 -4.81
CA LEU A 38 -10.44 -9.93 -4.04
C LEU A 38 -9.34 -10.75 -4.74
N PRO A 39 -8.18 -10.97 -4.11
CA PRO A 39 -7.16 -11.88 -4.65
C PRO A 39 -7.61 -13.33 -4.50
N GLN A 40 -7.28 -14.19 -5.46
CA GLN A 40 -7.61 -15.61 -5.37
C GLN A 40 -6.74 -16.33 -4.32
N CYS A 41 -7.35 -16.86 -3.26
CA CYS A 41 -6.63 -17.49 -2.13
C CYS A 41 -5.65 -18.62 -2.50
N SER A 42 -5.79 -19.23 -3.68
CA SER A 42 -4.95 -20.34 -4.15
C SER A 42 -3.73 -19.90 -4.98
N TYR A 43 -3.39 -18.61 -5.06
CA TYR A 43 -2.29 -18.15 -5.92
C TYR A 43 -0.92 -18.75 -5.55
N PHE A 44 -0.70 -19.14 -4.30
CA PHE A 44 0.52 -19.86 -3.87
C PHE A 44 0.67 -21.26 -4.48
N LYS A 45 -0.43 -21.86 -4.94
CA LYS A 45 -0.44 -23.18 -5.60
C LYS A 45 -0.50 -23.07 -7.12
N CYS A 46 -1.28 -22.11 -7.61
CA CYS A 46 -1.63 -21.99 -9.02
C CYS A 46 -0.65 -21.13 -9.82
N VAL A 47 -0.03 -20.11 -9.20
CA VAL A 47 0.75 -19.08 -9.89
C VAL A 47 2.17 -19.00 -9.35
N GLN A 48 2.33 -18.90 -8.04
CA GLN A 48 3.64 -18.75 -7.41
C GLN A 48 4.35 -20.10 -7.29
N LYS A 49 5.57 -20.17 -7.81
CA LYS A 49 6.47 -21.34 -7.67
C LYS A 49 7.56 -21.11 -6.62
N ASP A 50 8.02 -19.87 -6.51
CA ASP A 50 9.16 -19.50 -5.66
C ASP A 50 8.76 -18.82 -4.35
N ILE A 51 7.53 -18.30 -4.27
CA ILE A 51 7.03 -17.57 -3.10
C ILE A 51 6.22 -18.51 -2.22
N GLN A 52 6.57 -18.57 -0.94
CA GLN A 52 5.84 -19.32 0.08
C GLN A 52 5.08 -18.37 1.03
N PRO A 53 3.98 -18.81 1.67
CA PRO A 53 3.17 -17.95 2.53
C PRO A 53 3.95 -17.24 3.65
N PHE A 54 4.98 -17.89 4.21
CA PHE A 54 5.82 -17.25 5.23
C PHE A 54 6.65 -16.08 4.68
N MET A 55 7.06 -16.13 3.40
CA MET A 55 7.79 -15.02 2.77
C MET A 55 6.88 -13.81 2.58
N ARG A 56 5.62 -14.05 2.19
CA ARG A 56 4.58 -13.00 2.14
C ARG A 56 4.32 -12.42 3.52
N ARG A 57 4.29 -13.24 4.58
CA ARG A 57 4.19 -12.77 5.97
C ARG A 57 5.37 -11.89 6.37
N MET A 58 6.61 -12.30 6.07
CA MET A 58 7.82 -11.52 6.37
C MET A 58 7.75 -10.13 5.73
N VAL A 59 7.41 -10.06 4.43
CA VAL A 59 7.28 -8.78 3.72
C VAL A 59 6.11 -7.96 4.24
N ALA A 60 4.97 -8.58 4.58
CA ALA A 60 3.84 -7.87 5.17
C ALA A 60 4.19 -7.26 6.54
N THR A 61 4.95 -7.97 7.39
CA THR A 61 5.42 -7.43 8.67
C THR A 61 6.37 -6.25 8.45
N TRP A 62 7.35 -6.38 7.55
CA TRP A 62 8.22 -5.26 7.19
C TRP A 62 7.43 -4.06 6.64
N MET A 63 6.45 -4.27 5.76
CA MET A 63 5.61 -3.20 5.24
C MET A 63 4.83 -2.49 6.35
N LEU A 64 4.29 -3.23 7.32
CA LEU A 64 3.59 -2.67 8.46
C LEU A 64 4.52 -1.82 9.32
N GLU A 65 5.71 -2.33 9.66
CA GLU A 65 6.73 -1.61 10.43
C GLU A 65 7.12 -0.29 9.75
N VAL A 66 7.31 -0.29 8.43
CA VAL A 66 7.61 0.93 7.66
C VAL A 66 6.44 1.93 7.73
N CYS A 67 5.20 1.45 7.61
CA CYS A 67 4.02 2.31 7.70
C CYS A 67 3.85 2.92 9.10
N GLU A 68 4.08 2.14 10.16
CA GLU A 68 4.01 2.61 11.55
C GLU A 68 5.11 3.64 11.85
N GLU A 69 6.35 3.38 11.43
CA GLU A 69 7.49 4.29 11.62
C GLU A 69 7.28 5.61 10.86
N GLN A 70 6.70 5.55 9.66
CA GLN A 70 6.36 6.73 8.87
C GLN A 70 5.04 7.38 9.24
N LYS A 71 4.29 6.81 10.19
CA LYS A 71 2.97 7.27 10.60
C LYS A 71 2.03 7.47 9.42
N CYS A 72 2.06 6.52 8.49
CA CYS A 72 1.21 6.53 7.32
C CYS A 72 -0.28 6.51 7.72
N GLU A 73 -1.14 7.03 6.84
CA GLU A 73 -2.59 6.86 6.99
C GLU A 73 -2.96 5.37 7.07
N GLU A 74 -3.96 5.05 7.90
CA GLU A 74 -4.32 3.66 8.24
C GLU A 74 -4.70 2.82 7.00
N GLU A 75 -5.19 3.45 5.93
CA GLU A 75 -5.56 2.76 4.69
C GLU A 75 -4.37 2.42 3.78
N VAL A 76 -3.18 2.99 4.00
CA VAL A 76 -2.00 2.77 3.14
C VAL A 76 -1.57 1.30 3.18
N PHE A 77 -1.42 0.73 4.37
CA PHE A 77 -0.96 -0.65 4.52
C PHE A 77 -1.96 -1.68 3.95
N PRO A 78 -3.27 -1.66 4.30
CA PRO A 78 -4.25 -2.57 3.72
C PRO A 78 -4.33 -2.46 2.19
N LEU A 79 -4.24 -1.25 1.63
CA LEU A 79 -4.24 -1.03 0.19
C LEU A 79 -2.98 -1.60 -0.47
N ALA A 80 -1.81 -1.38 0.13
CA ALA A 80 -0.54 -1.94 -0.35
C ALA A 80 -0.56 -3.48 -0.32
N MET A 81 -1.14 -4.09 0.73
CA MET A 81 -1.32 -5.53 0.81
C MET A 81 -2.29 -6.06 -0.26
N ASN A 82 -3.38 -5.33 -0.53
CA ASN A 82 -4.30 -5.66 -1.62
C ASN A 82 -3.57 -5.67 -2.99
N TYR A 83 -2.71 -4.67 -3.25
CA TYR A 83 -1.89 -4.64 -4.47
C TYR A 83 -0.92 -5.80 -4.54
N LEU A 84 -0.23 -6.12 -3.45
CA LEU A 84 0.72 -7.21 -3.38
C LEU A 84 0.04 -8.56 -3.69
N ASP A 85 -1.07 -8.87 -3.01
CA ASP A 85 -1.77 -10.14 -3.20
C ASP A 85 -2.38 -10.25 -4.61
N ARG A 86 -2.94 -9.17 -5.15
CA ARG A 86 -3.47 -9.15 -6.53
C ARG A 86 -2.38 -9.34 -7.56
N PHE A 87 -1.21 -8.75 -7.37
CA PHE A 87 -0.06 -8.96 -8.27
C PHE A 87 0.42 -10.42 -8.20
N LEU A 88 0.57 -10.98 -7.01
CA LEU A 88 0.94 -12.38 -6.81
C LEU A 88 -0.13 -13.36 -7.33
N ALA A 89 -1.38 -12.92 -7.46
CA ALA A 89 -2.44 -13.72 -8.06
C ALA A 89 -2.33 -13.87 -9.59
N VAL A 90 -1.52 -13.05 -10.27
CA VAL A 90 -1.43 -13.08 -11.74
C VAL A 90 0.00 -13.16 -12.29
N VAL A 91 1.02 -12.72 -11.54
CA VAL A 91 2.41 -12.68 -12.02
C VAL A 91 3.31 -13.60 -11.17
N PRO A 92 3.90 -14.67 -11.75
CA PRO A 92 4.91 -15.48 -11.08
C PRO A 92 6.10 -14.61 -10.66
N THR A 93 6.39 -14.55 -9.37
CA THR A 93 7.38 -13.64 -8.80
C THR A 93 8.52 -14.42 -8.18
N ARG A 94 9.75 -13.98 -8.42
CA ARG A 94 10.95 -14.56 -7.78
C ARG A 94 11.10 -14.01 -6.36
N LYS A 95 11.54 -14.85 -5.43
CA LYS A 95 11.76 -14.47 -4.02
C LYS A 95 12.61 -13.21 -3.82
N CYS A 96 13.62 -12.99 -4.68
CA CYS A 96 14.49 -11.81 -4.63
C CYS A 96 13.78 -10.50 -4.98
N HIS A 97 12.64 -10.55 -5.68
CA HIS A 97 11.87 -9.36 -6.04
C HIS A 97 10.70 -9.08 -5.09
N LEU A 98 10.46 -9.93 -4.09
CA LEU A 98 9.29 -9.80 -3.23
C LEU A 98 9.32 -8.53 -2.38
N GLN A 99 10.48 -8.16 -1.84
CA GLN A 99 10.64 -6.90 -1.09
C GLN A 99 10.49 -5.67 -2.00
N LEU A 100 11.01 -5.74 -3.23
CA LEU A 100 10.83 -4.69 -4.25
C LEU A 100 9.35 -4.51 -4.58
N LEU A 101 8.62 -5.61 -4.80
CA LEU A 101 7.18 -5.57 -5.03
C LEU A 101 6.44 -4.93 -3.84
N GLY A 102 6.80 -5.30 -2.61
CA GLY A 102 6.24 -4.67 -1.39
C GLY A 102 6.50 -3.16 -1.34
N ALA A 103 7.73 -2.72 -1.63
CA ALA A 103 8.09 -1.31 -1.70
C ALA A 103 7.28 -0.55 -2.77
N VAL A 104 7.13 -1.12 -3.97
CA VAL A 104 6.31 -0.53 -5.05
C VAL A 104 4.84 -0.44 -4.63
N CYS A 105 4.30 -1.47 -3.98
CA CYS A 105 2.92 -1.46 -3.50
C CYS A 105 2.68 -0.37 -2.45
N MET A 106 3.61 -0.19 -1.49
CA MET A 106 3.54 0.91 -0.53
C MET A 106 3.64 2.27 -1.20
N PHE A 107 4.54 2.42 -2.17
CA PHE A 107 4.69 3.67 -2.93
C PHE A 107 3.42 4.06 -3.71
N LEU A 108 2.72 3.08 -4.28
CA LEU A 108 1.46 3.31 -4.98
C LEU A 108 0.32 3.63 -4.00
N ALA A 109 0.24 2.89 -2.90
CA ALA A 109 -0.79 3.11 -1.89
C ALA A 109 -0.64 4.47 -1.21
N SER A 110 0.59 4.89 -0.87
CA SER A 110 0.86 6.19 -0.26
C SER A 110 0.45 7.34 -1.18
N LYS A 111 0.75 7.25 -2.48
CA LYS A 111 0.31 8.25 -3.46
C LYS A 111 -1.20 8.42 -3.58
N LEU A 112 -1.98 7.41 -3.20
CA LEU A 112 -3.43 7.44 -3.28
C LEU A 112 -4.10 7.85 -1.97
N LYS A 113 -3.46 7.56 -0.83
CA LYS A 113 -4.08 7.72 0.49
C LYS A 113 -3.45 8.82 1.33
N GLU A 114 -2.21 9.21 1.06
CA GLU A 114 -1.53 10.24 1.82
C GLU A 114 -1.55 11.59 1.12
N THR A 115 -1.59 12.65 1.93
CA THR A 115 -1.37 14.02 1.44
C THR A 115 0.08 14.23 0.99
N ILE A 116 1.02 13.63 1.73
CA ILE A 116 2.46 13.66 1.44
C ILE A 116 2.93 12.21 1.35
N PRO A 117 3.01 11.64 0.14
CA PRO A 117 3.31 10.23 -0.02
C PRO A 117 4.76 9.89 0.31
N LEU A 118 4.98 8.64 0.75
CA LEU A 118 6.32 8.03 0.82
C LEU A 118 7.12 8.28 -0.47
N THR A 119 8.36 8.75 -0.33
CA THR A 119 9.27 8.95 -1.47
C THR A 119 10.00 7.65 -1.82
N ALA A 120 10.44 7.53 -3.08
CA ALA A 120 11.21 6.37 -3.52
C ALA A 120 12.53 6.25 -2.74
N GLU A 121 13.21 7.36 -2.49
CA GLU A 121 14.46 7.41 -1.72
C GLU A 121 14.26 6.88 -0.30
N LYS A 122 13.17 7.28 0.35
CA LYS A 122 12.86 6.86 1.72
C LYS A 122 12.57 5.35 1.77
N LEU A 123 11.80 4.84 0.82
CA LEU A 123 11.56 3.39 0.70
C LEU A 123 12.86 2.61 0.46
N CYS A 124 13.79 3.13 -0.35
CA CYS A 124 15.09 2.48 -0.55
C CYS A 124 15.91 2.42 0.75
N ILE A 125 15.86 3.46 1.58
CA ILE A 125 16.51 3.45 2.91
C ILE A 125 15.95 2.32 3.78
N TYR A 126 14.63 2.12 3.81
CA TYR A 126 13.98 1.03 4.55
C TYR A 126 14.27 -0.38 4.02
N THR A 127 14.90 -0.47 2.85
CA THR A 127 15.37 -1.74 2.27
C THR A 127 16.86 -1.94 2.50
N ASP A 128 17.50 -1.19 3.40
CA ASP A 128 18.96 -1.13 3.58
C ASP A 128 19.70 -0.82 2.27
N ASN A 129 19.08 -0.04 1.38
CA ASN A 129 19.57 0.26 0.03
C ASN A 129 19.82 -0.99 -0.84
N SER A 130 19.20 -2.13 -0.51
CA SER A 130 19.20 -3.32 -1.37
C SER A 130 18.43 -3.09 -2.67
N ILE A 131 17.48 -2.14 -2.65
CA ILE A 131 16.70 -1.69 -3.81
C ILE A 131 17.07 -0.24 -4.13
N LYS A 132 17.28 0.06 -5.41
CA LYS A 132 17.56 1.42 -5.88
C LYS A 132 16.28 2.14 -6.35
N PRO A 133 16.21 3.49 -6.27
CA PRO A 133 15.05 4.24 -6.74
C PRO A 133 14.69 3.96 -8.20
N GLN A 134 15.71 3.71 -9.03
CA GLN A 134 15.52 3.36 -10.44
C GLN A 134 14.74 2.07 -10.62
N GLU A 135 14.90 1.08 -9.74
CA GLU A 135 14.17 -0.20 -9.81
C GLU A 135 12.70 -0.01 -9.40
N LEU A 136 12.44 0.88 -8.45
CA LEU A 136 11.10 1.23 -7.97
C LEU A 136 10.33 2.08 -9.01
N LEU A 137 11.04 2.98 -9.71
CA LEU A 137 10.47 3.88 -10.72
C LEU A 137 10.50 3.30 -12.14
N ARG A 138 11.10 2.12 -12.34
CA ARG A 138 11.19 1.53 -13.67
C ARG A 138 9.79 1.15 -14.13
N HIS A 139 9.33 1.77 -15.20
CA HIS A 139 8.14 1.33 -15.92
C HIS A 139 8.34 -0.13 -16.31
N PRO A 140 7.39 -1.05 -16.01
CA PRO A 140 7.39 -2.36 -16.62
C PRO A 140 7.37 -2.13 -18.12
N ARG A 141 8.48 -2.45 -18.78
CA ARG A 141 8.54 -2.60 -20.23
C ARG A 141 8.48 -4.09 -20.46
N ASP A 142 7.28 -4.62 -20.32
CA ASP A 142 6.83 -5.86 -20.95
C ASP A 142 5.56 -5.52 -21.72
#